data_AF-J3M134-F1
#
_entry.id   AF-J3M134-F1
#
_cell.length_a   1.000
_cell.length_b   1.000
_cell.length_c   1.000
_cell.angle_alpha   90.00
_cell.angle_beta   90.00
_cell.angle_gamma   90.00
#
_symmetry.space_group_name_H-M   'P 1'
#
loop_
_entity.id
_entity.type
_entity.pdbx_description
1 polymer ?
#
loop_
_entity_poly.entity_id
_entity_poly.type
_entity_poly.pdbx_seq_one_letter_code
_entity_poly.pdbx_strand_id
1 'polypeptide(L)'
;MEGKLLLRPLLSHPRLPVAGLVPSRRLRASRILLSDRRPRPKARQLGVSLRRRPSHQTETTPSRGGREWWAPTVVAGLVLHLALCSVAFLFPTYARACVGALPPPPAGAVEVEEEDDDEEWKVALQQWKSKTYSLSVPLRVVALRGSFPPAWIKDFVEAQGKRIKFSPEFRSSLDALFSEMSQCLEKGQLQPKSTMAADVVSIGDSWLGYAIRKGLLEPVKNAEEQDWFRSLSDRWKIHLCRNHNGDVDPNGSIWGVPYRWGTVVIAYKKNKFKRHNLKPIQDWEDLWRPELAGKISMVDSPREVIGAVLKYLGSTYNTNDMESEVNGGRETVLESLTQLQKQVQLFDNMNYLKSFGVGDVWVAVGWSSDVIPAAKRMSNVAVVVPKSGSSLWADLWAIPSATKFQTDRIGGRTRGPSPLIHQWFDFCLQSARSLPFRQDVIPGASPLFLENPVPEVPQERNKRKPKLDTNLVRGAPPLEILGKCEFLEPLSEKALDDYQWLISRMQRPHRGLFGNLLQNISSVLNFKSRA
;
A
#
# COMPACT_ATOMS: atom_id res chain seq x y z
N MET A 1 -43.84 55.83 -4.95
CA MET A 1 -42.61 55.21 -5.48
C MET A 1 -42.56 53.76 -5.01
N GLU A 2 -43.39 52.84 -5.50
CA GLU A 2 -43.73 52.47 -6.89
C GLU A 2 -42.57 51.77 -7.62
N GLY A 3 -42.78 50.67 -8.36
CA GLY A 3 -44.06 50.05 -8.74
C GLY A 3 -44.00 48.51 -8.84
N LYS A 4 -45.16 47.87 -8.75
CA LYS A 4 -45.36 46.44 -9.08
C LYS A 4 -45.47 46.27 -10.60
N LEU A 5 -45.15 45.09 -11.10
CA LEU A 5 -45.90 44.52 -12.22
C LEU A 5 -46.03 43.00 -12.07
N LEU A 6 -47.23 42.51 -12.33
CA LEU A 6 -47.63 41.10 -12.33
C LEU A 6 -47.90 40.69 -13.78
N LEU A 7 -47.70 39.41 -14.13
CA LEU A 7 -48.76 38.54 -14.67
C LEU A 7 -48.28 37.08 -14.84
N ARG A 8 -49.18 36.22 -15.33
CA ARG A 8 -49.16 34.75 -15.17
C ARG A 8 -49.28 34.01 -16.55
N PRO A 9 -49.26 32.66 -16.62
CA PRO A 9 -48.79 31.92 -17.81
C PRO A 9 -49.89 31.55 -18.80
N LEU A 10 -49.47 30.97 -19.95
CA LEU A 10 -50.31 30.19 -20.85
C LEU A 10 -49.65 28.86 -21.24
N LEU A 11 -50.48 27.90 -21.65
CA LEU A 11 -50.10 26.55 -22.10
C LEU A 11 -50.10 26.46 -23.63
N SER A 12 -49.44 25.44 -24.21
CA SER A 12 -50.11 24.40 -25.02
C SER A 12 -49.13 23.43 -25.71
N HIS A 13 -49.65 22.26 -26.11
CA HIS A 13 -48.98 21.29 -26.99
C HIS A 13 -49.19 21.65 -28.48
N PRO A 14 -48.52 20.92 -29.39
CA PRO A 14 -49.33 20.13 -30.34
C PRO A 14 -49.06 18.61 -30.28
N ARG A 15 -49.92 17.83 -30.95
CA ARG A 15 -49.92 16.35 -30.99
C ARG A 15 -49.66 15.78 -32.40
N LEU A 16 -49.41 14.47 -32.42
CA LEU A 16 -49.36 13.53 -33.55
C LEU A 16 -50.52 13.66 -34.56
N PRO A 17 -50.33 13.14 -35.79
CA PRO A 17 -50.91 11.82 -36.16
C PRO A 17 -49.81 10.79 -36.53
N VAL A 18 -49.88 9.46 -36.32
CA VAL A 18 -50.96 8.43 -36.31
C VAL A 18 -51.15 7.70 -37.65
N ALA A 19 -50.45 6.57 -37.80
CA ALA A 19 -50.81 5.33 -38.50
C ALA A 19 -49.70 4.27 -38.23
N GLY A 20 -49.93 2.96 -38.09
CA GLY A 20 -51.19 2.20 -37.91
C GLY A 20 -51.26 0.93 -38.77
N LEU A 21 -50.99 -0.27 -38.20
CA LEU A 21 -51.50 -1.58 -38.67
C LEU A 21 -51.07 -2.75 -37.74
N VAL A 22 -51.86 -3.83 -37.74
CA VAL A 22 -51.67 -5.07 -36.98
C VAL A 22 -52.02 -6.26 -37.89
N PRO A 23 -51.33 -7.41 -37.78
CA PRO A 23 -52.09 -8.69 -37.79
C PRO A 23 -51.62 -9.74 -36.76
N SER A 24 -52.51 -10.01 -35.79
CA SER A 24 -52.91 -11.32 -35.26
C SER A 24 -51.97 -12.56 -35.24
N ARG A 25 -51.78 -13.10 -34.03
CA ARG A 25 -51.87 -14.53 -33.60
C ARG A 25 -51.90 -15.64 -34.68
N ARG A 26 -51.16 -16.74 -34.41
CA ARG A 26 -51.65 -18.14 -34.55
C ARG A 26 -50.99 -19.07 -33.52
N LEU A 27 -51.67 -20.19 -33.21
CA LEU A 27 -51.22 -21.22 -32.25
C LEU A 27 -50.85 -22.55 -32.95
N ARG A 28 -49.87 -23.26 -32.42
CA ARG A 28 -49.76 -24.74 -32.24
C ARG A 28 -48.43 -25.01 -31.51
N ALA A 29 -48.30 -25.77 -30.42
CA ALA A 29 -48.88 -27.04 -29.94
C ALA A 29 -48.01 -28.29 -30.25
N SER A 30 -47.22 -28.65 -29.24
CA SER A 30 -47.02 -30.02 -28.72
C SER A 30 -46.48 -31.17 -29.61
N ARG A 31 -45.24 -31.57 -29.33
CA ARG A 31 -44.75 -32.97 -29.11
C ARG A 31 -43.37 -32.83 -28.43
N ILE A 32 -43.09 -33.34 -27.23
CA ILE A 32 -43.16 -34.73 -26.73
C ILE A 32 -42.33 -35.68 -27.60
N LEU A 33 -41.12 -35.99 -27.10
CA LEU A 33 -40.49 -37.29 -27.22
C LEU A 33 -39.56 -37.49 -26.01
N LEU A 34 -39.66 -38.63 -25.34
CA LEU A 34 -38.76 -39.00 -24.24
C LEU A 34 -37.48 -39.61 -24.81
N SER A 35 -36.35 -39.39 -24.14
CA SER A 35 -35.20 -40.28 -24.21
C SER A 35 -34.53 -40.32 -22.84
N ASP A 36 -34.86 -41.33 -22.05
CA ASP A 36 -34.15 -41.61 -20.79
C ASP A 36 -32.72 -42.09 -21.06
N ARG A 37 -31.79 -41.66 -20.20
CA ARG A 37 -30.61 -42.43 -19.76
C ARG A 37 -29.85 -41.67 -18.68
N ARG A 38 -30.05 -42.07 -17.42
CA ARG A 38 -29.03 -41.89 -16.37
C ARG A 38 -27.76 -42.67 -16.76
N PRO A 39 -26.58 -42.30 -16.25
CA PRO A 39 -26.12 -43.09 -15.10
C PRO A 39 -25.40 -42.30 -13.99
N ARG A 40 -25.55 -42.82 -12.77
CA ARG A 40 -24.66 -42.64 -11.61
C ARG A 40 -24.67 -43.98 -10.84
N PRO A 41 -23.67 -44.29 -10.00
CA PRO A 41 -22.26 -43.88 -10.03
C PRO A 41 -21.32 -45.10 -10.14
N LYS A 42 -20.01 -44.89 -10.15
CA LYS A 42 -19.06 -45.88 -9.61
C LYS A 42 -18.20 -45.23 -8.54
N ALA A 43 -18.43 -45.62 -7.29
CA ALA A 43 -17.48 -45.34 -6.22
C ALA A 43 -16.27 -46.28 -6.37
N ARG A 44 -15.09 -45.80 -6.00
CA ARG A 44 -13.97 -46.67 -5.62
C ARG A 44 -13.38 -46.12 -4.34
N GLN A 45 -13.78 -46.71 -3.22
CA GLN A 45 -13.05 -46.55 -1.96
C GLN A 45 -11.69 -47.24 -2.11
N LEU A 46 -10.62 -46.54 -1.73
CA LEU A 46 -9.39 -47.14 -1.24
C LEU A 46 -9.04 -46.37 0.03
N GLY A 47 -9.21 -47.03 1.17
CA GLY A 47 -8.81 -46.53 2.47
C GLY A 47 -7.67 -47.38 3.03
N VAL A 48 -7.11 -46.95 4.15
CA VAL A 48 -5.94 -47.57 4.83
C VAL A 48 -4.64 -47.34 4.01
N SER A 49 -3.50 -46.94 4.59
CA SER A 49 -3.09 -47.04 5.99
C SER A 49 -2.53 -45.75 6.60
N LEU A 50 -2.85 -45.53 7.87
CA LEU A 50 -2.08 -44.67 8.78
C LEU A 50 -0.92 -45.51 9.36
N ARG A 51 0.34 -45.11 9.11
CA ARG A 51 1.46 -45.49 9.97
C ARG A 51 2.04 -44.27 10.66
N ARG A 52 2.07 -44.33 11.99
CA ARG A 52 2.63 -43.36 12.92
C ARG A 52 3.88 -43.98 13.55
N ARG A 53 4.85 -43.14 13.94
CA ARG A 53 5.98 -43.45 14.84
C ARG A 53 7.05 -44.43 14.29
N PRO A 54 8.25 -44.49 14.91
CA PRO A 54 8.70 -43.74 16.08
C PRO A 54 9.77 -42.67 15.81
N SER A 55 9.93 -41.80 16.79
CA SER A 55 11.12 -40.98 17.04
C SER A 55 12.25 -41.85 17.57
N HIS A 56 13.50 -41.53 17.24
CA HIS A 56 14.66 -41.87 18.08
C HIS A 56 15.48 -40.62 18.38
N GLN A 57 15.46 -40.23 19.66
CA GLN A 57 16.60 -39.56 20.27
C GLN A 57 17.61 -40.63 20.70
N THR A 58 18.88 -40.28 20.74
CA THR A 58 19.94 -41.08 21.38
C THR A 58 20.90 -40.14 22.09
N GLU A 59 20.62 -39.86 23.37
CA GLU A 59 21.60 -39.30 24.31
C GLU A 59 22.07 -40.40 25.26
N THR A 60 23.38 -40.66 25.26
CA THR A 60 24.18 -41.28 26.33
C THR A 60 25.65 -41.05 25.94
N THR A 61 26.40 -40.08 26.49
CA THR A 61 27.02 -39.98 27.85
C THR A 61 28.16 -41.02 28.08
N PRO A 62 29.07 -40.82 29.06
CA PRO A 62 30.19 -39.86 28.93
C PRO A 62 31.58 -40.41 29.36
N SER A 63 32.68 -39.75 28.97
CA SER A 63 34.05 -40.12 29.41
C SER A 63 34.95 -38.93 29.83
N ARG A 64 34.61 -38.36 30.99
CA ARG A 64 35.48 -37.80 32.06
C ARG A 64 36.99 -37.58 31.77
N GLY A 65 37.46 -36.33 31.85
CA GLY A 65 38.87 -35.95 32.08
C GLY A 65 39.19 -34.51 31.63
N GLY A 66 39.90 -33.66 32.39
CA GLY A 66 40.40 -33.84 33.76
C GLY A 66 41.50 -32.87 34.24
N ARG A 67 41.21 -31.55 34.25
CA ARG A 67 41.87 -30.44 35.02
C ARG A 67 41.19 -29.10 34.61
N GLU A 68 40.81 -28.12 35.44
CA GLU A 68 41.33 -27.54 36.71
C GLU A 68 42.58 -26.65 36.53
N TRP A 69 42.66 -25.39 36.99
CA TRP A 69 41.70 -24.42 37.60
C TRP A 69 41.80 -23.06 36.80
N TRP A 70 41.31 -21.85 37.14
CA TRP A 70 40.77 -21.16 38.34
C TRP A 70 39.73 -20.07 37.94
N ALA A 71 39.03 -19.47 38.92
CA ALA A 71 38.13 -18.32 38.83
C ALA A 71 37.94 -17.70 40.26
N PRO A 72 37.20 -16.59 40.51
CA PRO A 72 37.06 -15.29 39.83
C PRO A 72 37.20 -14.10 40.85
N THR A 73 36.51 -12.96 40.63
CA THR A 73 36.39 -11.73 41.50
C THR A 73 37.61 -10.78 41.47
N VAL A 74 37.55 -9.46 41.80
CA VAL A 74 36.67 -8.64 42.67
C VAL A 74 36.14 -7.35 41.97
N VAL A 75 35.32 -6.53 42.65
CA VAL A 75 34.47 -5.43 42.13
C VAL A 75 34.71 -4.07 42.84
N ALA A 76 34.51 -2.97 42.10
CA ALA A 76 34.26 -1.56 42.51
C ALA A 76 35.41 -0.64 43.05
N GLY A 77 35.27 0.67 42.79
CA GLY A 77 36.07 1.78 43.36
C GLY A 77 35.85 3.15 42.65
N LEU A 78 35.55 4.21 43.42
CA LEU A 78 35.31 5.61 42.96
C LEU A 78 36.63 6.31 42.53
N VAL A 79 36.72 7.32 41.63
CA VAL A 79 36.01 8.60 41.40
C VAL A 79 36.35 9.72 42.41
N LEU A 80 37.17 10.73 42.00
CA LEU A 80 36.84 12.19 41.93
C LEU A 80 38.08 13.13 41.95
N HIS A 81 38.18 14.09 41.00
CA HIS A 81 38.48 15.54 41.16
C HIS A 81 38.60 16.18 39.75
N LEU A 82 37.78 17.15 39.33
CA LEU A 82 37.76 18.61 39.61
C LEU A 82 38.97 19.38 39.05
N ALA A 83 38.87 20.59 38.44
CA ALA A 83 37.74 21.39 37.88
C ALA A 83 38.31 22.62 37.10
N LEU A 84 37.42 23.57 36.68
CA LEU A 84 37.70 24.89 36.05
C LEU A 84 38.03 24.86 34.53
N CYS A 85 37.58 25.80 33.66
CA CYS A 85 36.58 26.87 33.86
C CYS A 85 35.80 27.28 32.57
N SER A 86 34.48 27.15 32.65
CA SER A 86 33.38 28.00 32.15
C SER A 86 33.57 29.18 31.15
N VAL A 87 32.79 29.11 30.04
CA VAL A 87 31.71 30.07 29.64
C VAL A 87 31.97 31.29 28.70
N ALA A 88 31.00 31.45 27.76
CA ALA A 88 30.50 32.65 27.03
C ALA A 88 31.05 33.07 25.64
N PHE A 89 30.10 33.17 24.70
CA PHE A 89 30.17 33.93 23.44
C PHE A 89 29.91 35.44 23.68
N LEU A 90 30.40 36.32 22.78
CA LEU A 90 29.60 37.25 21.92
C LEU A 90 30.33 38.54 21.48
N PHE A 91 30.87 38.54 20.24
CA PHE A 91 31.03 39.71 19.34
C PHE A 91 31.76 40.99 19.91
N PRO A 92 31.83 42.16 19.22
CA PRO A 92 33.13 42.54 18.62
C PRO A 92 33.59 43.99 18.93
N THR A 93 34.84 44.35 18.60
CA THR A 93 35.22 45.62 17.90
C THR A 93 36.74 45.86 17.78
N TYR A 94 37.09 46.71 16.82
CA TYR A 94 38.34 47.46 16.60
C TYR A 94 39.30 47.64 17.79
N ALA A 95 40.58 47.30 17.57
CA ALA A 95 41.72 48.13 17.96
C ALA A 95 42.89 47.93 16.97
N ARG A 96 43.74 48.95 16.80
CA ARG A 96 44.73 49.06 15.72
C ARG A 96 46.16 49.06 16.28
N ALA A 97 47.01 48.19 15.71
CA ALA A 97 48.48 48.24 15.70
C ALA A 97 49.26 48.32 17.03
N CYS A 98 50.27 47.47 17.15
CA CYS A 98 51.62 47.93 17.47
C CYS A 98 52.65 46.98 16.85
N VAL A 99 53.75 47.51 16.31
CA VAL A 99 54.88 46.72 15.79
C VAL A 99 55.97 46.68 16.87
N GLY A 100 56.44 45.49 17.21
CA GLY A 100 57.52 45.29 18.16
C GLY A 100 58.15 43.91 17.97
N ALA A 101 59.36 43.86 17.40
CA ALA A 101 60.07 42.62 17.16
C ALA A 101 60.87 42.19 18.40
N LEU A 102 60.79 40.90 18.74
CA LEU A 102 61.66 40.22 19.71
C LEU A 102 62.21 38.91 19.09
N PRO A 103 63.29 38.32 19.65
CA PRO A 103 64.19 37.41 18.93
C PRO A 103 63.68 35.97 18.76
N PRO A 104 64.28 35.18 17.86
CA PRO A 104 63.93 33.77 17.68
C PRO A 104 64.26 32.93 18.92
N PRO A 105 63.36 32.03 19.36
CA PRO A 105 63.69 30.97 20.31
C PRO A 105 64.63 29.91 19.67
N PRO A 106 65.32 29.08 20.48
CA PRO A 106 66.40 28.22 20.00
C PRO A 106 65.91 27.02 19.19
N ALA A 107 66.86 26.39 18.47
CA ALA A 107 66.64 25.13 17.76
C ALA A 107 66.41 23.95 18.73
N GLY A 108 65.17 23.78 19.16
CA GLY A 108 64.64 22.50 19.64
C GLY A 108 63.85 21.83 18.52
N ALA A 109 64.00 20.50 18.37
CA ALA A 109 63.24 19.76 17.38
C ALA A 109 61.75 19.73 17.77
N VAL A 110 60.92 20.38 16.97
CA VAL A 110 59.49 20.04 16.86
C VAL A 110 59.42 19.07 15.69
N GLU A 111 59.25 17.79 15.99
CA GLU A 111 58.87 16.81 14.98
C GLU A 111 57.44 17.14 14.55
N VAL A 112 57.25 17.35 13.24
CA VAL A 112 55.99 17.85 12.69
C VAL A 112 55.08 16.66 12.40
N GLU A 113 54.21 16.33 13.35
CA GLU A 113 53.16 15.29 13.21
C GLU A 113 52.02 15.73 12.24
N GLU A 114 52.36 16.33 11.09
CA GLU A 114 51.41 16.69 10.01
C GLU A 114 51.53 15.76 8.77
N GLU A 115 52.52 14.86 8.70
CA GLU A 115 52.69 13.94 7.56
C GLU A 115 51.78 12.68 7.63
N ASP A 116 51.45 12.19 8.84
CA ASP A 116 50.71 10.92 9.02
C ASP A 116 49.23 11.02 8.59
N ASP A 117 48.53 12.11 8.93
CA ASP A 117 47.16 12.39 8.48
C ASP A 117 47.07 12.34 6.94
N ASP A 118 48.04 12.97 6.27
CA ASP A 118 48.06 13.11 4.83
C ASP A 118 48.36 11.77 4.12
N GLU A 119 49.16 10.88 4.73
CA GLU A 119 49.32 9.50 4.26
C GLU A 119 48.16 8.56 4.63
N GLU A 120 47.50 8.69 5.79
CA GLU A 120 46.28 7.91 6.06
C GLU A 120 45.18 8.25 5.02
N TRP A 121 44.98 9.52 4.70
CA TRP A 121 44.06 9.94 3.63
C TRP A 121 44.45 9.39 2.25
N LYS A 122 45.74 9.35 1.90
CA LYS A 122 46.21 8.74 0.64
C LYS A 122 45.99 7.22 0.64
N VAL A 123 46.30 6.51 1.74
CA VAL A 123 46.08 5.07 1.89
C VAL A 123 44.59 4.74 1.80
N ALA A 124 43.73 5.46 2.53
CA ALA A 124 42.27 5.32 2.45
C ALA A 124 41.75 5.59 1.04
N LEU A 125 42.27 6.61 0.34
CA LEU A 125 41.90 6.93 -1.04
C LEU A 125 42.38 5.85 -2.03
N GLN A 126 43.57 5.26 -1.85
CA GLN A 126 44.06 4.16 -2.69
C GLN A 126 43.29 2.87 -2.41
N GLN A 127 42.93 2.58 -1.15
CA GLN A 127 42.05 1.47 -0.77
C GLN A 127 40.63 1.67 -1.33
N TRP A 128 40.13 2.90 -1.39
CA TRP A 128 38.86 3.24 -2.05
C TRP A 128 38.95 3.06 -3.58
N LYS A 129 40.05 3.49 -4.21
CA LYS A 129 40.32 3.33 -5.66
C LYS A 129 40.45 1.86 -6.06
N SER A 130 41.07 1.02 -5.23
CA SER A 130 41.33 -0.39 -5.53
C SER A 130 40.13 -1.33 -5.34
N LYS A 131 39.02 -0.88 -4.75
CA LYS A 131 37.75 -1.63 -4.72
C LYS A 131 37.24 -1.89 -6.15
N THR A 132 37.49 -3.10 -6.66
CA THR A 132 37.23 -3.52 -8.04
C THR A 132 35.80 -3.26 -8.50
N TYR A 133 35.64 -2.58 -9.64
CA TYR A 133 34.34 -2.32 -10.23
C TYR A 133 33.70 -3.59 -10.79
N SER A 134 32.43 -3.82 -10.43
CA SER A 134 31.55 -4.64 -11.28
C SER A 134 31.37 -3.91 -12.62
N LEU A 135 31.69 -4.60 -13.73
CA LEU A 135 31.39 -4.13 -15.09
C LEU A 135 29.88 -3.95 -15.34
N SER A 136 29.03 -4.48 -14.46
CA SER A 136 27.59 -4.22 -14.43
C SER A 136 27.18 -3.31 -13.27
N VAL A 137 26.31 -2.35 -13.55
CA VAL A 137 25.60 -1.53 -12.57
C VAL A 137 24.38 -2.32 -12.10
N PRO A 138 24.33 -2.80 -10.84
CA PRO A 138 23.14 -3.47 -10.33
C PRO A 138 22.04 -2.47 -9.97
N LEU A 139 20.80 -2.94 -10.00
CA LEU A 139 19.64 -2.29 -9.39
C LEU A 139 18.82 -3.39 -8.70
N ARG A 140 18.63 -3.30 -7.39
CA ARG A 140 17.87 -4.26 -6.59
C ARG A 140 16.52 -3.67 -6.17
N VAL A 141 15.44 -4.29 -6.64
CA VAL A 141 14.06 -3.86 -6.38
C VAL A 141 13.34 -4.96 -5.62
N VAL A 142 12.80 -4.69 -4.44
CA VAL A 142 12.04 -5.69 -3.65
C VAL A 142 10.56 -5.30 -3.65
N ALA A 143 9.81 -5.96 -4.52
CA ALA A 143 8.47 -5.56 -4.90
C ALA A 143 7.37 -6.47 -4.35
N LEU A 144 6.12 -6.01 -4.42
CA LEU A 144 4.96 -6.89 -4.27
C LEU A 144 4.86 -7.85 -5.47
N ARG A 145 4.52 -9.11 -5.23
CA ARG A 145 4.24 -10.09 -6.30
C ARG A 145 3.10 -9.64 -7.21
N GLY A 146 3.39 -9.51 -8.51
CA GLY A 146 2.42 -9.02 -9.50
C GLY A 146 2.27 -7.49 -9.53
N SER A 147 3.25 -6.76 -8.99
CA SER A 147 3.42 -5.31 -9.20
C SER A 147 3.60 -4.97 -10.68
N PHE A 148 4.50 -5.69 -11.35
CA PHE A 148 4.79 -5.60 -12.79
C PHE A 148 4.90 -7.00 -13.43
N PRO A 149 4.80 -7.14 -14.77
CA PRO A 149 4.82 -8.42 -15.45
C PRO A 149 6.26 -8.83 -15.79
N PRO A 150 6.59 -10.14 -15.88
CA PRO A 150 7.96 -10.60 -16.13
C PRO A 150 8.62 -10.05 -17.39
N ALA A 151 7.83 -9.70 -18.42
CA ALA A 151 8.34 -9.06 -19.64
C ALA A 151 9.12 -7.76 -19.36
N TRP A 152 8.66 -6.94 -18.40
CA TRP A 152 9.33 -5.67 -18.08
C TRP A 152 10.74 -5.86 -17.53
N ILE A 153 11.06 -7.02 -16.95
CA ILE A 153 12.43 -7.36 -16.51
C ILE A 153 13.35 -7.40 -17.75
N LYS A 154 12.90 -8.03 -18.84
CA LYS A 154 13.63 -8.08 -20.10
C LYS A 154 13.67 -6.70 -20.76
N ASP A 155 12.51 -6.06 -20.92
CA ASP A 155 12.39 -4.77 -21.61
C ASP A 155 13.25 -3.68 -20.97
N PHE A 156 13.34 -3.65 -19.62
CA PHE A 156 14.20 -2.70 -18.90
C PHE A 156 15.70 -3.04 -19.07
N VAL A 157 16.06 -4.32 -19.04
CA VAL A 157 17.45 -4.75 -19.29
C VAL A 157 17.89 -4.46 -20.73
N GLU A 158 16.99 -4.58 -21.71
CA GLU A 158 17.25 -4.21 -23.10
C GLU A 158 17.35 -2.68 -23.27
N ALA A 159 16.50 -1.90 -22.59
CA ALA A 159 16.54 -0.44 -22.62
C ALA A 159 17.81 0.16 -21.99
N GLN A 160 18.32 -0.41 -20.89
CA GLN A 160 19.55 0.05 -20.23
C GLN A 160 20.84 -0.63 -20.76
N GLY A 161 20.71 -1.59 -21.68
CA GLY A 161 21.81 -2.25 -22.37
C GLY A 161 22.65 -3.20 -21.50
N LYS A 162 23.68 -3.79 -22.11
CA LYS A 162 24.43 -4.97 -21.59
C LYS A 162 25.18 -4.77 -20.26
N ARG A 163 25.18 -3.56 -19.67
CA ARG A 163 25.88 -3.25 -18.41
C ARG A 163 24.95 -3.12 -17.19
N ILE A 164 23.69 -3.51 -17.27
CA ILE A 164 22.80 -3.57 -16.10
C ILE A 164 22.78 -4.97 -15.45
N LYS A 165 22.66 -5.02 -14.12
CA LYS A 165 22.34 -6.24 -13.35
C LYS A 165 21.05 -6.03 -12.54
N PHE A 166 19.93 -6.02 -13.24
CA PHE A 166 18.62 -5.84 -12.64
C PHE A 166 18.25 -7.08 -11.80
N SER A 167 17.93 -6.85 -10.53
CA SER A 167 17.76 -7.89 -9.50
C SER A 167 16.42 -7.72 -8.77
N PRO A 168 15.28 -8.04 -9.42
CA PRO A 168 13.96 -7.96 -8.80
C PRO A 168 13.66 -9.14 -7.88
N GLU A 169 13.18 -8.86 -6.68
CA GLU A 169 12.65 -9.82 -5.71
C GLU A 169 11.14 -9.56 -5.47
N PHE A 170 10.38 -10.61 -5.11
CA PHE A 170 8.92 -10.50 -4.92
C PHE A 170 8.44 -11.09 -3.59
N ARG A 171 7.82 -10.28 -2.75
CA ARG A 171 7.12 -10.72 -1.52
C ARG A 171 5.63 -10.96 -1.76
N SER A 172 4.98 -11.72 -0.88
CA SER A 172 3.57 -12.14 -1.00
C SER A 172 2.56 -11.05 -0.66
N SER A 173 2.90 -10.14 0.25
CA SER A 173 2.09 -9.03 0.72
C SER A 173 2.96 -7.80 0.95
N LEU A 174 2.36 -6.61 0.96
CA LEU A 174 3.04 -5.38 1.36
C LEU A 174 3.35 -5.42 2.87
N ASP A 175 2.46 -6.03 3.66
CA ASP A 175 2.60 -6.22 5.11
C ASP A 175 3.91 -6.94 5.47
N ALA A 176 4.31 -7.94 4.68
CA ALA A 176 5.60 -8.61 4.82
C ALA A 176 6.79 -7.67 4.48
N LEU A 177 6.68 -6.85 3.43
CA LEU A 177 7.72 -5.85 3.09
C LEU A 177 7.89 -4.82 4.21
N PHE A 178 6.78 -4.27 4.72
CA PHE A 178 6.79 -3.29 5.79
C PHE A 178 7.33 -3.87 7.11
N SER A 179 6.92 -5.10 7.45
CA SER A 179 7.43 -5.83 8.61
C SER A 179 8.92 -6.16 8.50
N GLU A 180 9.38 -6.62 7.34
CA GLU A 180 10.81 -6.86 7.08
C GLU A 180 11.64 -5.59 7.23
N MET A 181 11.14 -4.45 6.75
CA MET A 181 11.81 -3.15 6.89
C MET A 181 11.88 -2.70 8.35
N SER A 182 10.74 -2.70 9.05
CA SER A 182 10.64 -2.28 10.46
C SER A 182 11.58 -3.08 11.36
N GLN A 183 11.58 -4.42 11.23
CA GLN A 183 12.43 -5.29 12.03
C GLN A 183 13.93 -5.13 11.74
N CYS A 184 14.33 -4.66 10.56
CA CYS A 184 15.74 -4.36 10.28
C CYS A 184 16.19 -3.08 11.00
N LEU A 185 15.32 -2.05 11.04
CA LEU A 185 15.59 -0.80 11.76
C LEU A 185 15.62 -1.02 13.28
N GLU A 186 14.62 -1.73 13.83
CA GLU A 186 14.53 -2.05 15.27
C GLU A 186 15.76 -2.82 15.79
N LYS A 187 16.35 -3.69 14.97
CA LYS A 187 17.53 -4.49 15.33
C LYS A 187 18.86 -3.75 15.09
N GLY A 188 18.85 -2.60 14.41
CA GLY A 188 20.06 -1.90 13.96
C GLY A 188 20.93 -2.69 12.96
N GLN A 189 20.46 -3.84 12.46
CA GLN A 189 21.26 -4.79 11.70
C GLN A 189 20.82 -4.86 10.24
N LEU A 190 21.65 -4.29 9.36
CA LEU A 190 21.44 -4.35 7.92
C LEU A 190 22.23 -5.52 7.29
N GLN A 191 21.52 -6.54 6.83
CA GLN A 191 22.12 -7.60 6.01
C GLN A 191 22.07 -7.21 4.52
N PRO A 192 23.04 -7.59 3.66
CA PRO A 192 23.03 -7.25 2.24
C PRO A 192 21.82 -7.77 1.43
N LYS A 193 21.01 -8.68 2.01
CA LYS A 193 19.75 -9.19 1.46
C LYS A 193 18.50 -8.66 2.18
N SER A 194 18.64 -7.87 3.25
CA SER A 194 17.50 -7.21 3.92
C SER A 194 16.74 -6.32 2.94
N THR A 195 15.43 -6.15 3.15
CA THR A 195 14.60 -5.27 2.32
C THR A 195 15.01 -3.80 2.47
N MET A 196 15.51 -3.39 3.65
CA MET A 196 16.18 -2.09 3.85
C MET A 196 17.47 -1.88 3.02
N ALA A 197 18.08 -2.93 2.47
CA ALA A 197 19.30 -2.85 1.65
C ALA A 197 19.00 -2.86 0.13
N ALA A 198 17.74 -2.66 -0.26
CA ALA A 198 17.34 -2.51 -1.66
C ALA A 198 17.53 -1.06 -2.13
N ASP A 199 17.61 -0.86 -3.46
CA ASP A 199 17.55 0.48 -4.05
C ASP A 199 16.11 1.02 -4.06
N VAL A 200 15.14 0.12 -4.27
CA VAL A 200 13.71 0.44 -4.37
C VAL A 200 12.89 -0.66 -3.71
N VAL A 201 11.82 -0.28 -3.01
CA VAL A 201 10.83 -1.19 -2.42
C VAL A 201 9.40 -0.84 -2.87
N SER A 202 8.49 -1.80 -2.86
CA SER A 202 7.04 -1.50 -2.89
C SER A 202 6.54 -1.16 -1.48
N ILE A 203 5.72 -0.11 -1.37
CA ILE A 203 4.94 0.22 -0.17
C ILE A 203 3.51 0.64 -0.60
N GLY A 204 2.50 0.38 0.24
CA GLY A 204 1.16 0.93 0.05
C GLY A 204 1.07 2.37 0.58
N ASP A 205 0.30 3.22 -0.09
CA ASP A 205 0.10 4.62 0.27
C ASP A 205 -0.35 4.84 1.73
N SER A 206 -1.25 3.99 2.22
CA SER A 206 -1.72 3.99 3.61
C SER A 206 -0.64 3.78 4.68
N TRP A 207 0.58 3.37 4.32
CA TRP A 207 1.73 3.33 5.23
C TRP A 207 2.82 4.35 4.91
N LEU A 208 2.71 5.14 3.83
CA LEU A 208 3.72 6.11 3.42
C LEU A 208 4.06 7.06 4.58
N GLY A 209 3.05 7.70 5.17
CA GLY A 209 3.25 8.65 6.28
C GLY A 209 3.88 8.01 7.52
N TYR A 210 3.45 6.79 7.89
CA TYR A 210 4.01 6.05 9.02
C TYR A 210 5.46 5.59 8.77
N ALA A 211 5.78 5.18 7.53
CA ALA A 211 7.13 4.81 7.12
C ALA A 211 8.09 6.01 7.13
N ILE A 212 7.61 7.20 6.75
CA ILE A 212 8.34 8.46 6.87
C ILE A 212 8.56 8.81 8.36
N ARG A 213 7.53 8.72 9.20
CA ARG A 213 7.60 9.02 10.65
C ARG A 213 8.53 8.08 11.43
N LYS A 214 8.61 6.81 11.03
CA LYS A 214 9.64 5.86 11.52
C LYS A 214 11.00 6.05 10.82
N GLY A 215 11.05 6.84 9.74
CA GLY A 215 12.20 7.06 8.89
C GLY A 215 12.78 5.76 8.33
N LEU A 216 11.88 4.91 7.80
CA LEU A 216 12.21 3.72 7.01
C LEU A 216 12.50 4.06 5.54
N LEU A 217 12.17 5.28 5.11
CA LEU A 217 12.30 5.76 3.74
C LEU A 217 13.20 7.00 3.65
N GLU A 218 13.71 7.26 2.46
CA GLU A 218 14.35 8.52 2.04
C GLU A 218 13.52 9.20 0.95
N PRO A 219 13.54 10.55 0.86
CA PRO A 219 12.83 11.27 -0.19
C PRO A 219 13.49 11.03 -1.56
N VAL A 220 12.68 11.02 -2.62
CA VAL A 220 13.13 10.93 -4.01
C VAL A 220 13.75 12.28 -4.41
N LYS A 221 15.09 12.34 -4.33
CA LYS A 221 15.87 13.55 -4.63
C LYS A 221 15.56 14.06 -6.05
N ASN A 222 15.47 15.37 -6.22
CA ASN A 222 15.24 16.02 -7.51
C ASN A 222 13.98 15.51 -8.27
N ALA A 223 12.95 15.00 -7.57
CA ALA A 223 11.75 14.44 -8.19
C ALA A 223 11.06 15.39 -9.19
N GLU A 224 11.01 16.68 -8.89
CA GLU A 224 10.38 17.71 -9.73
C GLU A 224 11.12 17.97 -11.06
N GLU A 225 12.40 17.61 -11.11
CA GLU A 225 13.22 17.65 -12.31
C GLU A 225 12.97 16.46 -13.25
N GLN A 226 12.28 15.42 -12.78
CA GLN A 226 12.08 14.16 -13.51
C GLN A 226 10.81 14.18 -14.36
N ASP A 227 10.89 13.63 -15.57
CA ASP A 227 9.76 13.60 -16.50
C ASP A 227 8.63 12.68 -16.03
N TRP A 228 8.94 11.60 -15.30
CA TRP A 228 7.90 10.78 -14.65
C TRP A 228 7.01 11.60 -13.71
N PHE A 229 7.56 12.51 -12.92
CA PHE A 229 6.79 13.31 -11.95
C PHE A 229 5.98 14.39 -12.65
N ARG A 230 6.58 15.06 -13.63
CA ARG A 230 5.92 16.06 -14.49
C ARG A 230 4.72 15.48 -15.25
N SER A 231 4.77 14.19 -15.58
CA SER A 231 3.68 13.47 -16.27
C SER A 231 2.47 13.11 -15.39
N LEU A 232 2.60 13.19 -14.06
CA LEU A 232 1.51 12.89 -13.12
C LEU A 232 0.55 14.10 -12.98
N SER A 233 -0.71 13.83 -12.68
CA SER A 233 -1.69 14.86 -12.36
C SER A 233 -1.45 15.49 -10.99
N ASP A 234 -1.99 16.67 -10.74
CA ASP A 234 -1.69 17.43 -9.51
C ASP A 234 -2.20 16.74 -8.24
N ARG A 235 -3.27 15.93 -8.36
CA ARG A 235 -3.74 15.05 -7.28
C ARG A 235 -2.69 14.04 -6.84
N TRP A 236 -1.87 13.53 -7.76
CA TRP A 236 -0.70 12.71 -7.37
C TRP A 236 0.38 13.55 -6.71
N LYS A 237 0.70 14.74 -7.24
CA LYS A 237 1.76 15.59 -6.67
C LYS A 237 1.46 15.92 -5.20
N ILE A 238 0.22 16.35 -4.92
CA ILE A 238 -0.30 16.59 -3.56
C ILE A 238 -0.28 15.29 -2.72
N HIS A 239 -0.71 14.16 -3.28
CA HIS A 239 -0.73 12.88 -2.56
C HIS A 239 0.69 12.31 -2.29
N LEU A 240 1.73 12.71 -3.00
CA LEU A 240 3.10 12.20 -2.83
C LEU A 240 4.01 13.16 -2.03
N CYS A 241 3.67 14.44 -1.96
CA CYS A 241 4.42 15.44 -1.20
C CYS A 241 4.11 15.32 0.31
N ARG A 242 5.15 15.14 1.13
CA ARG A 242 5.03 14.99 2.59
C ARG A 242 6.18 15.68 3.31
N ASN A 243 5.90 16.18 4.52
CA ASN A 243 6.93 16.60 5.46
C ASN A 243 7.63 15.39 6.12
N HIS A 244 8.64 15.66 6.98
CA HIS A 244 9.38 14.61 7.70
C HIS A 244 8.57 13.86 8.77
N ASN A 245 7.37 14.33 9.13
CA ASN A 245 6.42 13.58 9.97
C ASN A 245 5.56 12.64 9.13
N GLY A 246 5.58 12.73 7.80
CA GLY A 246 4.76 11.94 6.90
C GLY A 246 3.34 12.47 6.71
N ASP A 247 3.08 13.73 7.08
CA ASP A 247 1.82 14.43 6.86
C ASP A 247 1.84 15.20 5.53
N VAL A 248 0.68 15.51 4.96
CA VAL A 248 0.54 16.24 3.69
C VAL A 248 1.10 17.65 3.85
N ASP A 249 2.07 18.03 3.00
CA ASP A 249 2.70 19.35 3.04
C ASP A 249 3.05 19.80 1.60
N PRO A 250 2.52 20.93 1.09
CA PRO A 250 2.91 21.47 -0.22
C PRO A 250 4.39 21.81 -0.35
N ASN A 251 5.07 22.14 0.76
CA ASN A 251 6.50 22.46 0.82
C ASN A 251 7.35 21.24 1.24
N GLY A 252 6.75 20.05 1.27
CA GLY A 252 7.41 18.81 1.63
C GLY A 252 8.39 18.30 0.58
N SER A 253 8.83 17.06 0.76
CA SER A 253 9.54 16.30 -0.27
C SER A 253 8.63 15.25 -0.91
N ILE A 254 9.02 14.74 -2.08
CA ILE A 254 8.32 13.61 -2.72
C ILE A 254 8.90 12.29 -2.18
N TRP A 255 8.08 11.45 -1.54
CA TRP A 255 8.56 10.24 -0.85
C TRP A 255 8.25 8.91 -1.56
N GLY A 256 7.59 8.96 -2.72
CA GLY A 256 7.31 7.77 -3.49
C GLY A 256 6.91 8.07 -4.93
N VAL A 257 6.91 7.01 -5.74
CA VAL A 257 6.50 7.04 -7.15
C VAL A 257 5.38 6.03 -7.35
N PRO A 258 4.15 6.44 -7.69
CA PRO A 258 3.05 5.51 -7.90
C PRO A 258 3.36 4.64 -9.13
N TYR A 259 3.08 3.34 -9.04
CA TYR A 259 3.22 2.42 -10.18
C TYR A 259 1.91 1.72 -10.55
N ARG A 260 0.96 1.62 -9.62
CA ARG A 260 -0.44 1.24 -9.88
C ARG A 260 -1.36 1.75 -8.79
N TRP A 261 -2.64 1.91 -9.10
CA TRP A 261 -3.67 2.36 -8.17
C TRP A 261 -5.01 1.66 -8.42
N GLY A 262 -5.97 1.88 -7.54
CA GLY A 262 -7.35 1.51 -7.75
C GLY A 262 -8.24 2.01 -6.63
N THR A 263 -9.40 1.35 -6.45
CA THR A 263 -10.38 1.70 -5.42
C THR A 263 -10.91 0.46 -4.69
N VAL A 264 -11.64 0.60 -3.58
CA VAL A 264 -12.50 -0.48 -3.05
C VAL A 264 -13.76 -0.63 -3.89
N VAL A 265 -14.24 -1.87 -4.03
CA VAL A 265 -15.36 -2.23 -4.89
C VAL A 265 -16.28 -3.25 -4.21
N ILE A 266 -17.54 -3.25 -4.65
CA ILE A 266 -18.56 -4.21 -4.23
C ILE A 266 -18.79 -5.23 -5.35
N ALA A 267 -18.45 -6.50 -5.12
CA ALA A 267 -18.82 -7.61 -5.98
C ALA A 267 -20.11 -8.29 -5.47
N TYR A 268 -21.05 -8.64 -6.35
CA TYR A 268 -22.27 -9.35 -5.96
C TYR A 268 -22.71 -10.44 -6.95
N LYS A 269 -23.40 -11.45 -6.44
CA LYS A 269 -23.92 -12.58 -7.22
C LYS A 269 -25.28 -12.25 -7.84
N LYS A 270 -25.29 -11.82 -9.10
CA LYS A 270 -26.49 -11.49 -9.88
C LYS A 270 -27.57 -12.57 -9.86
N ASN A 271 -27.18 -13.84 -9.83
CA ASN A 271 -28.12 -14.96 -9.78
C ASN A 271 -28.79 -15.16 -8.41
N LYS A 272 -28.14 -14.76 -7.30
CA LYS A 272 -28.78 -14.68 -5.97
C LYS A 272 -29.77 -13.51 -5.96
N PHE A 273 -29.31 -12.32 -6.35
CA PHE A 273 -30.11 -11.11 -6.39
C PHE A 273 -31.40 -11.29 -7.21
N LYS A 274 -31.30 -11.82 -8.44
CA LYS A 274 -32.48 -12.12 -9.27
C LYS A 274 -33.42 -13.18 -8.66
N ARG A 275 -32.92 -14.16 -7.89
CA ARG A 275 -33.76 -15.19 -7.23
C ARG A 275 -34.49 -14.65 -6.01
N HIS A 276 -33.92 -13.68 -5.31
CA HIS A 276 -34.50 -13.05 -4.13
C HIS A 276 -35.16 -11.70 -4.43
N ASN A 277 -35.44 -11.40 -5.71
CA ASN A 277 -36.04 -10.16 -6.21
C ASN A 277 -35.32 -8.85 -5.77
N LEU A 278 -34.02 -8.94 -5.47
CA LEU A 278 -33.22 -7.79 -5.04
C LEU A 278 -32.79 -6.95 -6.26
N LYS A 279 -32.97 -5.63 -6.15
CA LYS A 279 -32.38 -4.65 -7.10
C LYS A 279 -30.85 -4.85 -7.17
N PRO A 280 -30.18 -4.62 -8.32
CA PRO A 280 -28.73 -4.52 -8.40
C PRO A 280 -28.11 -3.64 -7.30
N ILE A 281 -26.85 -3.89 -6.91
CA ILE A 281 -26.08 -2.94 -6.10
C ILE A 281 -25.61 -1.78 -7.00
N GLN A 282 -25.69 -0.56 -6.47
CA GLN A 282 -25.24 0.69 -7.09
C GLN A 282 -24.47 1.59 -6.12
N ASP A 283 -24.73 1.52 -4.81
CA ASP A 283 -24.08 2.37 -3.81
C ASP A 283 -23.95 1.68 -2.43
N TRP A 284 -23.33 2.34 -1.44
CA TRP A 284 -23.12 1.77 -0.10
C TRP A 284 -24.42 1.43 0.65
N GLU A 285 -25.49 2.22 0.48
CA GLU A 285 -26.81 1.97 1.09
C GLU A 285 -27.32 0.55 0.86
N ASP A 286 -26.95 -0.05 -0.27
CA ASP A 286 -27.39 -1.38 -0.66
C ASP A 286 -26.82 -2.49 0.23
N LEU A 287 -25.78 -2.22 1.01
CA LEU A 287 -25.22 -3.15 1.99
C LEU A 287 -26.08 -3.24 3.26
N TRP A 288 -26.87 -2.22 3.60
CA TRP A 288 -27.73 -2.19 4.80
C TRP A 288 -29.07 -2.89 4.62
N ARG A 289 -29.39 -3.35 3.40
CA ARG A 289 -30.63 -4.08 3.08
C ARG A 289 -30.79 -5.35 3.95
N PRO A 290 -31.94 -5.59 4.62
CA PRO A 290 -32.09 -6.67 5.60
C PRO A 290 -31.93 -8.08 5.03
N GLU A 291 -32.14 -8.27 3.73
CA GLU A 291 -31.97 -9.56 3.04
C GLU A 291 -30.50 -9.98 2.90
N LEU A 292 -29.55 -9.09 3.22
CA LEU A 292 -28.11 -9.38 3.23
C LEU A 292 -27.58 -9.85 4.60
N ALA A 293 -28.46 -10.16 5.57
CA ALA A 293 -28.08 -10.55 6.93
C ALA A 293 -27.15 -11.79 6.93
N GLY A 294 -25.90 -11.59 7.35
CA GLY A 294 -24.82 -12.57 7.22
C GLY A 294 -24.59 -13.06 5.78
N LYS A 295 -24.63 -12.18 4.77
CA LYS A 295 -24.42 -12.47 3.34
C LYS A 295 -23.37 -11.57 2.69
N ILE A 296 -22.67 -10.75 3.46
CA ILE A 296 -21.52 -9.95 3.01
C ILE A 296 -20.22 -10.55 3.54
N SER A 297 -19.16 -10.53 2.74
CA SER A 297 -17.77 -10.67 3.21
C SER A 297 -17.04 -9.35 2.97
N MET A 298 -16.16 -8.93 3.88
CA MET A 298 -15.48 -7.65 3.77
C MET A 298 -13.99 -7.78 4.17
N VAL A 299 -13.16 -6.87 3.66
CA VAL A 299 -11.79 -6.65 4.17
C VAL A 299 -11.83 -6.24 5.65
N ASP A 300 -10.92 -6.78 6.46
CA ASP A 300 -10.78 -6.46 7.89
C ASP A 300 -9.80 -5.29 8.08
N SER A 301 -10.13 -4.14 7.49
CA SER A 301 -9.38 -2.89 7.59
C SER A 301 -10.27 -1.81 8.21
N PRO A 302 -9.92 -1.20 9.36
CA PRO A 302 -10.81 -0.25 10.02
C PRO A 302 -11.14 0.98 9.17
N ARG A 303 -10.17 1.50 8.40
CA ARG A 303 -10.40 2.61 7.44
C ARG A 303 -11.42 2.26 6.38
N GLU A 304 -11.43 1.01 5.90
CA GLU A 304 -12.36 0.56 4.86
C GLU A 304 -13.75 0.27 5.44
N VAL A 305 -13.82 -0.32 6.63
CA VAL A 305 -15.09 -0.65 7.30
C VAL A 305 -15.79 0.61 7.80
N ILE A 306 -15.10 1.47 8.56
CA ILE A 306 -15.69 2.71 9.08
C ILE A 306 -15.86 3.74 7.95
N GLY A 307 -14.95 3.80 6.97
CA GLY A 307 -15.12 4.65 5.79
C GLY A 307 -16.34 4.31 4.93
N ALA A 308 -16.69 3.02 4.79
CA ALA A 308 -17.93 2.60 4.15
C ALA A 308 -19.19 3.03 4.94
N VAL A 309 -19.11 3.07 6.28
CA VAL A 309 -20.18 3.62 7.15
C VAL A 309 -20.28 5.14 6.98
N LEU A 310 -19.15 5.86 6.96
CA LEU A 310 -19.11 7.30 6.77
C LEU A 310 -19.70 7.69 5.40
N LYS A 311 -19.33 6.99 4.31
CA LYS A 311 -19.93 7.23 2.98
C LYS A 311 -21.42 6.87 2.91
N TYR A 312 -21.87 5.84 3.62
CA TYR A 312 -23.31 5.55 3.77
C TYR A 312 -24.06 6.69 4.47
N LEU A 313 -23.44 7.33 5.47
CA LEU A 313 -23.96 8.52 6.17
C LEU A 313 -23.75 9.84 5.40
N GLY A 314 -23.12 9.81 4.22
CA GLY A 314 -22.84 10.99 3.38
C GLY A 314 -21.54 11.74 3.70
N SER A 315 -20.77 11.28 4.69
CA SER A 315 -19.47 11.84 5.11
C SER A 315 -18.29 11.31 4.27
N THR A 316 -17.08 11.78 4.58
CA THR A 316 -15.82 11.43 3.88
C THR A 316 -15.04 10.31 4.58
N TYR A 317 -14.18 9.58 3.87
CA TYR A 317 -13.22 8.63 4.47
C TYR A 317 -12.18 9.30 5.39
N ASN A 318 -12.01 10.62 5.28
CA ASN A 318 -10.98 11.41 5.97
C ASN A 318 -11.57 12.34 7.05
N THR A 319 -12.73 12.00 7.62
CA THR A 319 -13.35 12.78 8.70
C THR A 319 -12.45 12.81 9.94
N ASN A 320 -12.24 14.00 10.51
CA ASN A 320 -11.28 14.28 11.57
C ASN A 320 -11.91 14.37 12.97
N ASP A 321 -13.19 14.73 13.05
CA ASP A 321 -14.02 14.63 14.27
C ASP A 321 -15.40 14.08 13.91
N MET A 322 -15.73 12.86 14.35
CA MET A 322 -17.03 12.26 14.05
C MET A 322 -18.20 12.89 14.81
N GLU A 323 -17.93 13.66 15.86
CA GLU A 323 -18.96 14.31 16.67
C GLU A 323 -19.52 15.56 15.99
N SER A 324 -18.67 16.30 15.26
CA SER A 324 -19.05 17.55 14.59
C SER A 324 -19.22 17.43 13.07
N GLU A 325 -18.54 16.49 12.41
CA GLU A 325 -18.62 16.32 10.94
C GLU A 325 -19.69 15.33 10.46
N VAL A 326 -20.22 14.47 11.34
CA VAL A 326 -21.23 13.47 10.99
C VAL A 326 -22.58 13.88 11.56
N ASN A 327 -23.62 13.87 10.72
CA ASN A 327 -24.99 14.13 11.17
C ASN A 327 -25.43 13.07 12.20
N GLY A 328 -25.69 13.50 13.43
CA GLY A 328 -26.00 12.61 14.56
C GLY A 328 -24.78 12.08 15.32
N GLY A 329 -23.58 12.64 15.10
CA GLY A 329 -22.37 12.36 15.88
C GLY A 329 -21.80 10.94 15.70
N ARG A 330 -20.79 10.61 16.50
CA ARG A 330 -20.11 9.30 16.42
C ARG A 330 -21.02 8.14 16.85
N GLU A 331 -22.02 8.39 17.71
CA GLU A 331 -23.01 7.40 18.12
C GLU A 331 -23.86 6.93 16.91
N THR A 332 -24.20 7.81 15.97
CA THR A 332 -24.86 7.42 14.70
C THR A 332 -23.95 6.58 13.80
N VAL A 333 -22.63 6.84 13.82
CA VAL A 333 -21.62 5.98 13.18
C VAL A 333 -21.59 4.59 13.84
N LEU A 334 -21.65 4.52 15.17
CA LEU A 334 -21.68 3.24 15.91
C LEU A 334 -22.94 2.43 15.62
N GLU A 335 -24.12 3.05 15.59
CA GLU A 335 -25.36 2.37 15.22
C GLU A 335 -25.28 1.82 13.80
N SER A 336 -24.83 2.63 12.85
CA SER A 336 -24.72 2.24 11.44
C SER A 336 -23.66 1.16 11.21
N LEU A 337 -22.53 1.20 11.94
CA LEU A 337 -21.51 0.16 11.99
C LEU A 337 -22.05 -1.15 12.59
N THR A 338 -22.87 -1.06 13.64
CA THR A 338 -23.53 -2.20 14.29
C THR A 338 -24.61 -2.82 13.40
N GLN A 339 -25.27 -2.03 12.56
CA GLN A 339 -26.15 -2.53 11.51
C GLN A 339 -25.36 -3.27 10.42
N LEU A 340 -24.29 -2.66 9.87
CA LEU A 340 -23.41 -3.29 8.88
C LEU A 340 -22.81 -4.60 9.40
N GLN A 341 -22.42 -4.66 10.67
CA GLN A 341 -21.89 -5.86 11.32
C GLN A 341 -22.87 -7.05 11.32
N LYS A 342 -24.19 -6.83 11.27
CA LYS A 342 -25.20 -7.89 11.14
C LYS A 342 -25.30 -8.42 9.70
N GLN A 343 -24.89 -7.62 8.72
CA GLN A 343 -24.87 -7.96 7.29
C GLN A 343 -23.60 -8.75 6.92
N VAL A 344 -22.48 -8.44 7.57
CA VAL A 344 -21.18 -9.09 7.34
C VAL A 344 -21.07 -10.43 8.08
N GLN A 345 -20.91 -11.51 7.31
CA GLN A 345 -20.63 -12.87 7.83
C GLN A 345 -19.19 -13.00 8.34
N LEU A 346 -18.23 -12.35 7.69
CA LEU A 346 -16.82 -12.34 8.08
C LEU A 346 -16.09 -11.09 7.59
N PHE A 347 -15.13 -10.63 8.39
CA PHE A 347 -14.09 -9.70 8.00
C PHE A 347 -12.77 -10.47 7.90
N ASP A 348 -12.06 -10.40 6.76
CA ASP A 348 -10.74 -11.04 6.56
C ASP A 348 -9.97 -10.36 5.40
N ASN A 349 -8.68 -10.05 5.57
CA ASN A 349 -7.86 -9.37 4.54
C ASN A 349 -7.25 -10.29 3.46
N MET A 350 -7.25 -11.61 3.67
CA MET A 350 -6.58 -12.62 2.83
C MET A 350 -7.56 -13.63 2.21
N ASN A 351 -8.72 -13.83 2.85
CA ASN A 351 -9.63 -14.94 2.57
C ASN A 351 -11.07 -14.53 2.27
N TYR A 352 -11.44 -13.24 2.34
CA TYR A 352 -12.82 -12.79 2.14
C TYR A 352 -13.44 -13.32 0.84
N LEU A 353 -12.68 -13.27 -0.25
CA LEU A 353 -13.07 -13.79 -1.56
C LEU A 353 -13.25 -15.32 -1.64
N LYS A 354 -12.81 -16.11 -0.64
CA LYS A 354 -13.03 -17.57 -0.61
C LYS A 354 -14.50 -17.90 -0.34
N SER A 355 -15.09 -17.29 0.68
CA SER A 355 -16.52 -17.42 1.00
C SER A 355 -17.40 -16.94 -0.16
N PHE A 356 -17.00 -15.84 -0.82
CA PHE A 356 -17.65 -15.34 -2.02
C PHE A 356 -17.46 -16.28 -3.22
N GLY A 357 -16.29 -16.92 -3.36
CA GLY A 357 -16.06 -17.95 -4.38
C GLY A 357 -17.08 -19.09 -4.27
N VAL A 358 -17.10 -19.78 -3.12
CA VAL A 358 -18.00 -20.93 -2.88
C VAL A 358 -19.48 -20.51 -2.84
N GLY A 359 -19.80 -19.32 -2.32
CA GLY A 359 -21.13 -18.72 -2.37
C GLY A 359 -21.96 -18.79 -1.09
N ASP A 360 -21.29 -18.89 0.06
CA ASP A 360 -21.89 -18.72 1.39
C ASP A 360 -22.46 -17.29 1.51
N VAL A 361 -21.61 -16.31 1.20
CA VAL A 361 -21.96 -14.90 1.00
C VAL A 361 -22.41 -14.63 -0.44
N TRP A 362 -23.23 -13.58 -0.60
CA TRP A 362 -23.73 -13.12 -1.90
C TRP A 362 -23.04 -11.83 -2.36
N VAL A 363 -22.34 -11.14 -1.45
CA VAL A 363 -21.62 -9.89 -1.66
C VAL A 363 -20.20 -9.99 -1.09
N ALA A 364 -19.23 -9.37 -1.75
CA ALA A 364 -17.89 -9.17 -1.26
C ALA A 364 -17.47 -7.69 -1.42
N VAL A 365 -16.87 -7.11 -0.39
CA VAL A 365 -16.38 -5.74 -0.38
C VAL A 365 -14.87 -5.75 -0.12
N GLY A 366 -14.09 -5.14 -1.00
CA GLY A 366 -12.64 -5.10 -0.84
C GLY A 366 -11.92 -4.48 -2.04
N TRP A 367 -10.59 -4.56 -2.03
CA TRP A 367 -9.76 -3.89 -3.02
C TRP A 367 -9.96 -4.46 -4.43
N SER A 368 -10.16 -3.57 -5.41
CA SER A 368 -10.30 -3.93 -6.83
C SER A 368 -9.14 -4.77 -7.37
N SER A 369 -7.97 -4.69 -6.73
CA SER A 369 -6.79 -5.51 -7.01
C SER A 369 -7.02 -7.01 -6.83
N ASP A 370 -7.77 -7.43 -5.81
CA ASP A 370 -8.13 -8.84 -5.59
C ASP A 370 -9.47 -9.19 -6.27
N VAL A 371 -10.44 -8.29 -6.11
CA VAL A 371 -11.85 -8.53 -6.48
C VAL A 371 -11.99 -8.71 -7.99
N ILE A 372 -11.34 -7.88 -8.80
CA ILE A 372 -11.50 -7.93 -10.26
C ILE A 372 -10.89 -9.23 -10.86
N PRO A 373 -9.65 -9.64 -10.53
CA PRO A 373 -9.09 -10.92 -10.99
C PRO A 373 -9.87 -12.15 -10.51
N ALA A 374 -10.49 -12.10 -9.32
CA ALA A 374 -11.36 -13.17 -8.83
C ALA A 374 -12.69 -13.21 -9.60
N ALA A 375 -13.39 -12.08 -9.71
CA ALA A 375 -14.68 -11.99 -10.38
C ALA A 375 -14.61 -12.36 -11.88
N LYS A 376 -13.51 -12.02 -12.57
CA LYS A 376 -13.25 -12.43 -13.97
C LYS A 376 -13.19 -13.95 -14.18
N ARG A 377 -13.02 -14.75 -13.11
CA ARG A 377 -13.02 -16.23 -13.14
C ARG A 377 -14.38 -16.84 -12.79
N MET A 378 -15.38 -16.02 -12.46
CA MET A 378 -16.70 -16.46 -12.00
C MET A 378 -17.79 -16.13 -13.02
N SER A 379 -18.82 -16.98 -13.12
CA SER A 379 -20.05 -16.63 -13.84
C SER A 379 -21.04 -15.93 -12.90
N ASN A 380 -21.95 -15.12 -13.47
CA ASN A 380 -23.04 -14.46 -12.75
C ASN A 380 -22.60 -13.48 -11.64
N VAL A 381 -21.37 -12.98 -11.66
CA VAL A 381 -20.89 -11.89 -10.79
C VAL A 381 -20.99 -10.56 -11.54
N ALA A 382 -21.25 -9.47 -10.80
CA ALA A 382 -20.96 -8.10 -11.21
C ALA A 382 -20.11 -7.41 -10.15
N VAL A 383 -19.35 -6.38 -10.53
CA VAL A 383 -18.46 -5.60 -9.65
C VAL A 383 -18.73 -4.12 -9.87
N VAL A 384 -19.03 -3.36 -8.82
CA VAL A 384 -19.30 -1.92 -8.91
C VAL A 384 -18.40 -1.09 -7.99
N VAL A 385 -17.99 0.08 -8.47
CA VAL A 385 -17.62 1.20 -7.59
C VAL A 385 -18.92 1.88 -7.13
N PRO A 386 -19.12 2.15 -5.82
CA PRO A 386 -20.28 2.88 -5.30
C PRO A 386 -20.43 4.29 -5.90
N LYS A 387 -21.66 4.70 -6.22
CA LYS A 387 -21.97 6.01 -6.84
C LYS A 387 -21.65 7.23 -5.98
N SER A 388 -21.58 7.07 -4.66
CA SER A 388 -21.14 8.09 -3.70
C SER A 388 -19.61 8.21 -3.58
N GLY A 389 -18.86 7.32 -4.25
CA GLY A 389 -17.41 7.24 -4.16
C GLY A 389 -16.93 6.19 -3.16
N SER A 390 -15.63 5.91 -3.20
CA SER A 390 -14.96 4.91 -2.35
C SER A 390 -13.49 5.28 -2.16
N SER A 391 -12.82 4.67 -1.17
CA SER A 391 -11.38 4.80 -0.97
C SER A 391 -10.61 4.50 -2.25
N LEU A 392 -9.57 5.30 -2.50
CA LEU A 392 -8.50 5.01 -3.42
C LEU A 392 -7.32 4.43 -2.63
N TRP A 393 -6.63 3.48 -3.25
CA TRP A 393 -5.37 2.91 -2.78
C TRP A 393 -4.33 3.04 -3.89
N ALA A 394 -3.07 3.16 -3.50
CA ALA A 394 -1.96 3.22 -4.43
C ALA A 394 -0.78 2.38 -3.93
N ASP A 395 -0.16 1.63 -4.86
CA ASP A 395 1.13 1.02 -4.60
C ASP A 395 2.23 1.90 -5.18
N LEU A 396 3.16 2.25 -4.30
CA LEU A 396 4.25 3.18 -4.54
C LEU A 396 5.58 2.43 -4.57
N TRP A 397 6.48 2.86 -5.45
CA TRP A 397 7.91 2.66 -5.26
C TRP A 397 8.41 3.68 -4.23
N ALA A 398 9.25 3.25 -3.29
CA ALA A 398 9.94 4.13 -2.36
C ALA A 398 11.41 3.71 -2.23
N ILE A 399 12.26 4.63 -1.77
CA ILE A 399 13.68 4.40 -1.51
C ILE A 399 13.84 4.11 0.00
N PRO A 400 14.37 2.95 0.41
CA PRO A 400 14.61 2.67 1.83
C PRO A 400 15.66 3.59 2.43
N SER A 401 15.52 3.95 3.72
CA SER A 401 16.54 4.71 4.45
C SER A 401 17.72 3.83 4.86
N ALA A 402 18.50 3.41 3.87
CA ALA A 402 19.69 2.60 4.06
C ALA A 402 20.86 3.41 4.66
N THR A 403 20.86 4.74 4.51
CA THR A 403 21.93 5.63 5.03
C THR A 403 22.00 5.69 6.55
N LYS A 404 20.95 5.27 7.26
CA LYS A 404 20.93 5.16 8.73
C LYS A 404 21.81 4.04 9.28
N PHE A 405 22.27 3.13 8.45
CA PHE A 405 23.17 2.04 8.84
C PHE A 405 24.58 2.32 8.36
N GLN A 406 25.58 2.06 9.20
CA GLN A 406 26.99 2.11 8.80
C GLN A 406 27.29 0.96 7.81
N THR A 407 27.13 1.23 6.52
CA THR A 407 27.39 0.26 5.45
C THR A 407 27.98 0.91 4.22
N ASP A 408 28.87 0.20 3.52
CA ASP A 408 29.24 0.53 2.15
C ASP A 408 28.35 -0.17 1.10
N ARG A 409 27.43 -1.06 1.52
CA ARG A 409 26.67 -1.98 0.64
C ARG A 409 25.17 -1.70 0.57
N ILE A 410 24.78 -0.85 -0.37
CA ILE A 410 23.36 -0.52 -0.71
C ILE A 410 23.07 -1.01 -2.13
N GLY A 411 21.92 -1.63 -2.39
CA GLY A 411 21.54 -2.05 -3.75
C GLY A 411 22.40 -3.17 -4.38
N GLY A 412 23.31 -3.76 -3.59
CA GLY A 412 24.38 -4.64 -4.09
C GLY A 412 25.59 -3.89 -4.67
N ARG A 413 25.74 -2.59 -4.37
CA ARG A 413 26.86 -1.72 -4.76
C ARG A 413 27.68 -1.33 -3.53
N THR A 414 29.00 -1.26 -3.69
CA THR A 414 29.96 -0.88 -2.62
C THR A 414 30.20 0.64 -2.51
N ARG A 415 29.35 1.46 -3.14
CA ARG A 415 29.43 2.93 -3.20
C ARG A 415 28.04 3.54 -3.40
N GLY A 416 27.21 3.47 -2.35
CA GLY A 416 25.88 4.08 -2.33
C GLY A 416 24.85 3.45 -3.29
N PRO A 417 23.64 4.03 -3.36
CA PRO A 417 22.52 3.50 -4.15
C PRO A 417 22.81 3.47 -5.66
N SER A 418 21.95 2.76 -6.39
CA SER A 418 22.04 2.64 -7.84
C SER A 418 21.65 3.93 -8.58
N PRO A 419 22.46 4.40 -9.55
CA PRO A 419 22.07 5.54 -10.41
C PRO A 419 20.87 5.20 -11.32
N LEU A 420 20.44 3.95 -11.36
CA LEU A 420 19.35 3.46 -12.21
C LEU A 420 17.96 3.60 -11.56
N ILE A 421 17.87 4.13 -10.33
CA ILE A 421 16.60 4.31 -9.59
C ILE A 421 15.61 5.18 -10.38
N HIS A 422 16.05 6.35 -10.82
CA HIS A 422 15.22 7.29 -11.59
C HIS A 422 14.80 6.69 -12.93
N GLN A 423 15.75 6.06 -13.63
CA GLN A 423 15.50 5.35 -14.89
C GLN A 423 14.48 4.21 -14.76
N TRP A 424 14.39 3.55 -13.59
CA TRP A 424 13.35 2.57 -13.28
C TRP A 424 11.98 3.21 -13.04
N PHE A 425 11.94 4.38 -12.39
CA PHE A 425 10.73 5.17 -12.20
C PHE A 425 10.17 5.69 -13.54
N ASP A 426 11.03 6.33 -14.36
CA ASP A 426 10.71 6.75 -15.72
C ASP A 426 10.23 5.57 -16.56
N PHE A 427 10.98 4.46 -16.56
CA PHE A 427 10.58 3.24 -17.28
C PHE A 427 9.19 2.77 -16.88
N CYS A 428 8.87 2.68 -15.58
CA CYS A 428 7.57 2.25 -15.07
C CYS A 428 6.41 3.16 -15.50
N LEU A 429 6.67 4.47 -15.64
CA LEU A 429 5.67 5.48 -15.99
C LEU A 429 5.66 5.86 -17.48
N GLN A 430 6.40 5.16 -18.36
CA GLN A 430 6.22 5.29 -19.80
C GLN A 430 4.80 4.88 -20.23
N SER A 431 4.20 5.64 -21.16
CA SER A 431 2.87 5.34 -21.73
C SER A 431 2.72 3.92 -22.30
N ALA A 432 3.81 3.29 -22.75
CA ALA A 432 3.84 1.88 -23.16
C ALA A 432 3.53 0.91 -22.01
N ARG A 433 3.99 1.19 -20.79
CA ARG A 433 3.72 0.41 -19.57
C ARG A 433 2.28 0.49 -19.08
N SER A 434 1.46 1.38 -19.65
CA SER A 434 0.01 1.34 -19.43
C SER A 434 -0.70 0.16 -20.10
N LEU A 435 -0.06 -0.51 -21.06
CA LEU A 435 -0.71 -1.56 -21.88
C LEU A 435 -1.13 -2.81 -21.06
N PRO A 436 -0.31 -3.38 -20.15
CA PRO A 436 -0.70 -4.53 -19.34
C PRO A 436 -1.93 -4.29 -18.44
N PHE A 437 -2.12 -3.07 -17.92
CA PHE A 437 -3.35 -2.69 -17.20
C PHE A 437 -4.56 -2.70 -18.16
N ARG A 438 -4.44 -2.03 -19.32
CA ARG A 438 -5.48 -2.00 -20.36
C ARG A 438 -5.80 -3.39 -20.93
N GLN A 439 -4.88 -4.35 -20.84
CA GLN A 439 -5.04 -5.75 -21.26
C GLN A 439 -5.49 -6.71 -20.14
N ASP A 440 -5.82 -6.21 -18.95
CA ASP A 440 -6.19 -7.02 -17.77
C ASP A 440 -5.10 -8.01 -17.29
N VAL A 441 -3.83 -7.75 -17.60
CA VAL A 441 -2.67 -8.58 -17.19
C VAL A 441 -2.24 -8.26 -15.76
N ILE A 442 -2.33 -6.99 -15.35
CA ILE A 442 -2.01 -6.49 -14.00
C ILE A 442 -3.30 -5.95 -13.37
N PRO A 443 -3.58 -6.23 -12.09
CA PRO A 443 -4.67 -5.58 -11.36
C PRO A 443 -4.44 -4.07 -11.15
N GLY A 444 -5.54 -3.32 -11.03
CA GLY A 444 -5.53 -1.87 -10.87
C GLY A 444 -5.44 -1.10 -12.20
N ALA A 445 -5.08 0.17 -12.11
CA ALA A 445 -4.92 1.11 -13.22
C ALA A 445 -3.53 1.77 -13.21
N SER A 446 -3.13 2.32 -14.36
CA SER A 446 -1.87 3.06 -14.51
C SER A 446 -1.99 4.46 -13.89
N PRO A 447 -1.00 4.95 -13.13
CA PRO A 447 -1.04 6.27 -12.47
C PRO A 447 -1.24 7.44 -13.43
N LEU A 448 -0.70 7.34 -14.65
CA LEU A 448 -0.88 8.29 -15.75
C LEU A 448 -2.36 8.62 -16.04
N PHE A 449 -3.27 7.70 -15.72
CA PHE A 449 -4.70 7.79 -16.02
C PHE A 449 -5.57 7.90 -14.76
N LEU A 450 -5.09 8.58 -13.72
CA LEU A 450 -5.95 9.00 -12.62
C LEU A 450 -6.99 9.99 -13.14
N GLU A 451 -6.57 11.17 -13.60
CA GLU A 451 -7.49 12.19 -14.15
C GLU A 451 -7.42 12.35 -15.67
N ASN A 452 -6.42 11.76 -16.35
CA ASN A 452 -6.31 11.81 -17.80
C ASN A 452 -7.19 10.75 -18.49
N PRO A 453 -7.84 11.07 -19.64
CA PRO A 453 -8.65 10.12 -20.37
C PRO A 453 -7.81 8.95 -20.91
N VAL A 454 -8.19 7.71 -20.55
CA VAL A 454 -7.47 6.50 -20.99
C VAL A 454 -7.55 6.38 -22.52
N PRO A 455 -6.42 6.37 -23.26
CA PRO A 455 -6.45 6.26 -24.72
C PRO A 455 -7.08 4.94 -25.17
N GLU A 456 -7.96 5.04 -26.17
CA GLU A 456 -8.61 3.91 -26.84
C GLU A 456 -7.57 2.94 -27.39
N VAL A 457 -7.79 1.64 -27.19
CA VAL A 457 -6.99 0.58 -27.82
C VAL A 457 -7.94 -0.29 -28.64
N PRO A 458 -7.70 -0.46 -29.95
CA PRO A 458 -8.34 -1.50 -30.75
C PRO A 458 -7.97 -2.89 -30.19
N GLN A 459 -8.78 -3.39 -29.26
CA GLN A 459 -8.62 -4.76 -28.75
C GLN A 459 -9.24 -5.73 -29.74
N GLU A 460 -8.46 -6.73 -30.17
CA GLU A 460 -9.03 -7.95 -30.73
C GLU A 460 -9.95 -8.59 -29.69
N ARG A 461 -11.26 -8.44 -29.90
CA ARG A 461 -12.29 -8.95 -28.98
C ARG A 461 -12.28 -10.47 -29.02
N ASN A 462 -11.50 -11.06 -28.13
CA ASN A 462 -11.35 -12.50 -28.00
C ASN A 462 -12.67 -13.13 -27.49
N LYS A 463 -13.59 -13.43 -28.42
CA LYS A 463 -15.03 -13.70 -28.24
C LYS A 463 -15.37 -14.83 -27.24
N ARG A 464 -14.38 -15.55 -26.73
CA ARG A 464 -14.51 -16.68 -25.80
C ARG A 464 -14.37 -16.30 -24.32
N LYS A 465 -13.84 -15.12 -23.97
CA LYS A 465 -13.79 -14.66 -22.57
C LYS A 465 -15.13 -13.99 -22.19
N PRO A 466 -15.82 -14.40 -21.11
CA PRO A 466 -17.00 -13.68 -20.62
C PRO A 466 -16.59 -12.29 -20.13
N LYS A 467 -17.28 -11.24 -20.58
CA LYS A 467 -17.05 -9.88 -20.09
C LYS A 467 -17.51 -9.79 -18.63
N LEU A 468 -16.65 -9.25 -17.75
CA LEU A 468 -17.06 -8.88 -16.40
C LEU A 468 -18.12 -7.76 -16.47
N ASP A 469 -19.20 -7.92 -15.72
CA ASP A 469 -20.25 -6.92 -15.62
C ASP A 469 -19.87 -5.87 -14.57
N THR A 470 -19.65 -4.63 -14.99
CA THR A 470 -19.06 -3.59 -14.15
C THR A 470 -19.25 -2.17 -14.70
N ASN A 471 -19.25 -1.17 -13.82
CA ASN A 471 -19.12 0.25 -14.16
C ASN A 471 -17.66 0.74 -14.28
N LEU A 472 -16.66 -0.09 -13.94
CA LEU A 472 -15.24 0.25 -14.04
C LEU A 472 -14.79 0.41 -15.50
N VAL A 473 -14.16 1.53 -15.81
CA VAL A 473 -13.55 1.82 -17.12
C VAL A 473 -12.09 1.36 -17.09
N ARG A 474 -11.80 0.19 -17.67
CA ARG A 474 -10.43 -0.38 -17.79
C ARG A 474 -9.68 -0.49 -16.45
N GLY A 475 -10.41 -0.72 -15.35
CA GLY A 475 -9.86 -0.86 -13.99
C GLY A 475 -9.98 0.38 -13.10
N ALA A 476 -10.28 1.55 -13.67
CA ALA A 476 -10.53 2.80 -12.95
C ALA A 476 -12.04 3.09 -12.78
N PRO A 477 -12.46 3.89 -11.77
CA PRO A 477 -13.82 4.42 -11.70
C PRO A 477 -14.13 5.37 -12.88
N PRO A 478 -15.40 5.52 -13.29
CA PRO A 478 -15.84 6.64 -14.12
C PRO A 478 -15.53 7.98 -13.45
N LEU A 479 -15.23 9.03 -14.23
CA LEU A 479 -14.82 10.35 -13.72
C LEU A 479 -15.83 10.95 -12.71
N GLU A 480 -17.14 10.81 -12.99
CA GLU A 480 -18.24 11.24 -12.11
C GLU A 480 -18.23 10.59 -10.70
N ILE A 481 -17.66 9.39 -10.59
CA ILE A 481 -17.49 8.65 -9.34
C ILE A 481 -16.10 8.94 -8.74
N LEU A 482 -15.07 9.02 -9.58
CA LEU A 482 -13.69 9.31 -9.16
C LEU A 482 -13.54 10.66 -8.46
N GLY A 483 -14.33 11.66 -8.85
CA GLY A 483 -14.41 12.96 -8.16
C GLY A 483 -14.99 12.89 -6.74
N LYS A 484 -15.55 11.75 -6.32
CA LYS A 484 -16.04 11.48 -4.96
C LYS A 484 -15.26 10.37 -4.23
N CYS A 485 -14.38 9.68 -4.96
CA CYS A 485 -13.39 8.78 -4.39
C CYS A 485 -12.26 9.58 -3.74
N GLU A 486 -11.64 9.04 -2.69
CA GLU A 486 -10.72 9.77 -1.80
C GLU A 486 -9.48 8.90 -1.52
N PHE A 487 -8.27 9.47 -1.56
CA PHE A 487 -7.12 8.76 -0.99
C PHE A 487 -7.21 8.80 0.54
N LEU A 488 -6.73 7.76 1.22
CA LEU A 488 -6.79 7.70 2.68
C LEU A 488 -5.70 8.59 3.30
N GLU A 489 -6.10 9.72 3.86
CA GLU A 489 -5.18 10.63 4.57
C GLU A 489 -4.86 10.10 5.98
N PRO A 490 -3.75 10.55 6.62
CA PRO A 490 -3.49 10.25 8.04
C PRO A 490 -4.66 10.69 8.92
N LEU A 491 -5.01 9.91 9.94
CA LEU A 491 -6.02 10.32 10.92
C LEU A 491 -5.44 11.34 11.90
N SER A 492 -6.23 12.35 12.26
CA SER A 492 -5.98 13.18 13.45
C SER A 492 -5.98 12.33 14.74
N GLU A 493 -5.43 12.85 15.84
CA GLU A 493 -5.52 12.17 17.15
C GLU A 493 -6.98 11.95 17.58
N LYS A 494 -7.85 12.94 17.34
CA LYS A 494 -9.29 12.87 17.60
C LYS A 494 -9.98 11.78 16.78
N ALA A 495 -9.71 11.69 15.49
CA ALA A 495 -10.25 10.61 14.66
C ALA A 495 -9.68 9.24 15.08
N LEU A 496 -8.40 9.15 15.47
CA LEU A 496 -7.82 7.91 15.99
C LEU A 496 -8.57 7.42 17.24
N ASP A 497 -8.95 8.32 18.14
CA ASP A 497 -9.75 8.01 19.33
C ASP A 497 -11.18 7.60 19.00
N ASP A 498 -11.87 8.31 18.09
CA ASP A 498 -13.22 7.93 17.64
C ASP A 498 -13.20 6.54 16.94
N TYR A 499 -12.19 6.27 16.10
CA TYR A 499 -11.98 4.94 15.50
C TYR A 499 -11.75 3.85 16.57
N GLN A 500 -10.92 4.09 17.58
CA GLN A 500 -10.70 3.15 18.69
C GLN A 500 -11.98 2.91 19.51
N TRP A 501 -12.73 3.98 19.78
CA TRP A 501 -14.00 3.96 20.50
C TRP A 501 -15.08 3.15 19.76
N LEU A 502 -15.12 3.24 18.42
CA LEU A 502 -15.97 2.42 17.55
C LEU A 502 -15.54 0.94 17.55
N ILE A 503 -14.26 0.66 17.26
CA ILE A 503 -13.73 -0.71 17.13
C ILE A 503 -13.91 -1.50 18.42
N SER A 504 -13.68 -0.86 19.58
CA SER A 504 -13.86 -1.48 20.91
C SER A 504 -15.33 -1.82 21.25
N ARG A 505 -16.31 -1.26 20.53
CA ARG A 505 -17.76 -1.52 20.72
C ARG A 505 -18.35 -2.50 19.71
N MET A 506 -17.60 -2.88 18.66
CA MET A 506 -18.04 -3.87 17.66
C MET A 506 -18.17 -5.28 18.27
N GLN A 507 -19.39 -5.82 18.33
CA GLN A 507 -19.66 -7.19 18.80
C GLN A 507 -19.27 -8.23 17.73
N ARG A 508 -17.95 -8.47 17.56
CA ARG A 508 -17.44 -9.38 16.52
C ARG A 508 -17.85 -10.85 16.78
N PRO A 509 -18.59 -11.51 15.86
CA PRO A 509 -18.77 -12.96 15.92
C PRO A 509 -17.42 -13.67 15.76
N HIS A 510 -17.33 -14.91 16.24
CA HIS A 510 -16.06 -15.60 16.46
C HIS A 510 -15.17 -15.77 15.21
N ARG A 511 -13.86 -15.52 15.41
CA ARG A 511 -12.72 -15.72 14.49
C ARG A 511 -12.54 -14.70 13.35
N GLY A 512 -12.21 -13.46 13.73
CA GLY A 512 -11.36 -12.54 12.96
C GLY A 512 -10.12 -12.15 13.78
N LEU A 513 -8.96 -11.92 13.16
CA LEU A 513 -7.65 -11.94 13.83
C LEU A 513 -7.23 -10.62 14.54
N PHE A 514 -8.20 -9.86 15.04
CA PHE A 514 -7.98 -8.50 15.57
C PHE A 514 -7.21 -8.39 16.90
N GLY A 515 -6.91 -9.51 17.57
CA GLY A 515 -5.97 -9.53 18.69
C GLY A 515 -4.60 -8.96 18.32
N ASN A 516 -4.15 -9.16 17.08
CA ASN A 516 -2.87 -8.65 16.62
C ASN A 516 -2.92 -7.15 16.23
N LEU A 517 -4.07 -6.61 15.81
CA LEU A 517 -4.16 -5.17 15.55
C LEU A 517 -4.24 -4.37 16.84
N LEU A 518 -4.89 -4.89 17.89
CA LEU A 518 -4.75 -4.33 19.23
C LEU A 518 -3.30 -4.43 19.74
N GLN A 519 -2.55 -5.49 19.44
CA GLN A 519 -1.11 -5.52 19.76
C GLN A 519 -0.28 -4.53 18.95
N ASN A 520 -0.53 -4.34 17.64
CA ASN A 520 0.25 -3.40 16.82
C ASN A 520 -0.11 -1.93 17.10
N ILE A 521 -1.37 -1.62 17.41
CA ILE A 521 -1.77 -0.29 17.89
C ILE A 521 -1.24 -0.07 19.32
N SER A 522 -1.31 -1.08 20.20
CA SER A 522 -0.75 -1.01 21.54
C SER A 522 0.79 -0.89 21.55
N SER A 523 1.52 -1.55 20.66
CA SER A 523 2.98 -1.40 20.55
C SER A 523 3.39 -0.05 19.96
N VAL A 524 2.51 0.61 19.21
CA VAL A 524 2.67 2.01 18.79
C VAL A 524 2.34 3.00 19.92
N LEU A 525 1.42 2.67 20.83
CA LEU A 525 0.96 3.55 21.92
C LEU A 525 1.76 3.40 23.24
N ASN A 526 2.15 2.19 23.64
CA ASN A 526 2.70 1.89 24.98
C ASN A 526 4.22 2.15 25.15
N PHE A 527 4.83 2.98 24.29
CA PHE A 527 6.21 3.47 24.52
C PHE A 527 6.29 4.86 25.17
N LYS A 528 5.14 5.46 25.52
CA LYS A 528 5.06 6.84 26.08
C LYS A 528 5.16 6.91 27.62
N SER A 529 5.66 5.86 28.31
CA SER A 529 5.81 5.81 29.78
C SER A 529 7.14 5.22 30.29
N ARG A 530 8.18 5.13 29.44
CA ARG A 530 9.57 4.82 29.85
C ARG A 530 10.59 5.67 29.09
N ALA A 531 10.56 6.96 29.40
CA ALA A 531 11.66 7.91 29.29
C ALA A 531 11.61 8.79 30.54
#